data_AF-A0A2R6LSJ4-F1
#
_entry.id   AF-A0A2R6LSJ4-F1
#
_cell.length_a   1.000
_cell.length_b   1.000
_cell.length_c   1.000
_cell.angle_alpha   90.00
_cell.angle_beta   90.00
_cell.angle_gamma   90.00
#
_symmetry.space_group_name_H-M   'P 1'
#
loop_
_entity.id
_entity.type
_entity.pdbx_description
1 polymer ?
#
loop_
_entity_poly.entity_id
_entity_poly.type
_entity_poly.pdbx_seq_one_letter_code
_entity_poly.pdbx_strand_id
1 'polypeptide(L)'
;MSERSVSKQTQEKRWYTVMAPETFDRAELGETPADEPEQVYDRTVETTLGELQDDPSENNTKLTFQVNDVGSDAAYTEFVQHELTRDYLRSLTRRGTSKVDAFVTLLTTDDYRLQVQPVAYTTKSADR
;
A
#
# COMPACT_ATOMS: atom_id res chain seq x y z
N MET A 1 6.95 -35.91 -39.95
CA MET A 1 6.66 -36.25 -38.53
C MET A 1 6.52 -34.93 -37.81
N SER A 2 5.29 -34.55 -37.44
CA SER A 2 5.05 -33.26 -36.80
C SER A 2 5.60 -33.31 -35.38
N GLU A 3 6.59 -32.47 -35.09
CA GLU A 3 7.02 -32.17 -33.72
C GLU A 3 5.82 -31.57 -32.98
N ARG A 4 5.07 -32.43 -32.28
CA ARG A 4 4.12 -31.98 -31.28
C ARG A 4 4.95 -31.28 -30.21
N SER A 5 4.95 -29.96 -30.23
CA SER A 5 5.36 -29.14 -29.10
C SER A 5 4.55 -29.59 -27.90
N VAL A 6 5.19 -30.36 -27.00
CA VAL A 6 4.59 -30.77 -25.74
C VAL A 6 4.21 -29.47 -25.03
N SER A 7 2.92 -29.30 -24.74
CA SER A 7 2.43 -28.17 -23.95
C SER A 7 3.26 -28.12 -22.66
N LYS A 8 3.96 -27.00 -22.43
CA LYS A 8 4.61 -26.72 -21.15
C LYS A 8 3.63 -27.10 -20.05
N GLN A 9 4.00 -28.09 -19.24
CA GLN A 9 3.24 -28.52 -18.09
C GLN A 9 3.17 -27.29 -17.17
N THR A 10 2.03 -26.61 -17.14
CA THR A 10 1.81 -25.46 -16.27
C THR A 10 2.06 -25.94 -14.85
N GLN A 11 3.13 -25.45 -14.22
CA GLN A 11 3.38 -25.69 -12.80
C GLN A 11 2.16 -25.20 -12.03
N GLU A 12 1.70 -25.97 -11.05
CA GLU A 12 0.55 -25.60 -10.24
C GLU A 12 0.88 -24.33 -9.45
N LYS A 13 -0.05 -23.38 -9.45
CA LYS A 13 0.08 -22.13 -8.70
C LYS A 13 0.25 -22.43 -7.22
N ARG A 14 1.28 -21.84 -6.62
CA ARG A 14 1.48 -21.81 -5.18
C ARG A 14 0.89 -20.54 -4.61
N TRP A 15 0.28 -20.63 -3.44
CA TRP A 15 -0.28 -19.50 -2.72
C TRP A 15 0.74 -19.03 -1.70
N TYR A 16 0.98 -17.72 -1.67
CA TYR A 16 1.89 -17.06 -0.73
C TYR A 16 1.10 -16.14 0.16
N THR A 17 1.23 -16.30 1.47
CA THR A 17 0.64 -15.38 2.46
C THR A 17 1.48 -14.12 2.52
N VAL A 18 0.86 -12.97 2.23
CA VAL A 18 1.52 -11.67 2.25
C VAL A 18 1.46 -11.11 3.67
N MET A 19 2.63 -10.85 4.25
CA MET A 19 2.79 -10.41 5.63
C MET A 19 3.23 -8.95 5.68
N ALA A 20 2.62 -8.18 6.58
CA ALA A 20 2.99 -6.81 6.85
C ALA A 20 4.39 -6.72 7.52
N PRO A 21 5.03 -5.55 7.47
CA PRO A 21 6.28 -5.30 8.21
C PRO A 21 6.08 -5.46 9.73
N GLU A 22 7.19 -5.59 10.47
CA GLU A 22 7.18 -5.71 11.94
C GLU A 22 6.50 -4.53 12.64
N THR A 23 6.56 -3.33 12.05
CA THR A 23 5.89 -2.12 12.55
C THR A 23 4.36 -2.27 12.61
N PHE A 24 3.79 -3.21 11.87
CA PHE A 24 2.36 -3.54 11.83
C PHE A 24 2.10 -4.95 12.38
N ASP A 25 2.87 -5.38 13.39
CA ASP A 25 2.73 -6.66 14.09
C ASP A 25 2.75 -7.90 13.19
N ARG A 26 3.36 -7.79 12.00
CA ARG A 26 3.34 -8.83 10.97
C ARG A 26 1.92 -9.33 10.66
N ALA A 27 0.95 -8.42 10.63
CA ALA A 27 -0.42 -8.73 10.25
C ALA A 27 -0.49 -9.37 8.86
N GLU A 28 -1.46 -10.26 8.67
CA GLU A 28 -1.73 -10.87 7.37
C GLU A 28 -2.46 -9.88 6.46
N LEU A 29 -1.86 -9.55 5.31
CA LEU A 29 -2.42 -8.63 4.31
C LEU A 29 -3.30 -9.33 3.28
N GLY A 30 -3.16 -10.66 3.16
CA GLY A 30 -3.90 -11.51 2.22
C GLY A 30 -3.00 -12.55 1.57
N GLU A 31 -3.45 -13.12 0.45
CA GLU A 31 -2.72 -14.17 -0.27
C GLU A 31 -2.53 -13.82 -1.74
N THR A 32 -1.41 -14.26 -2.32
CA THR A 32 -1.12 -14.03 -3.74
C THR A 32 -0.63 -15.30 -4.42
N PRO A 33 -1.22 -15.71 -5.57
CA PRO A 33 -0.79 -16.92 -6.27
C PRO A 33 0.37 -16.62 -7.23
N ALA A 34 1.36 -17.51 -7.29
CA ALA A 34 2.43 -17.45 -8.30
C ALA A 34 2.90 -18.85 -8.70
N ASP A 35 3.44 -18.97 -9.92
CA ASP A 35 4.01 -20.23 -10.40
C ASP A 35 5.45 -20.41 -9.84
N GLU A 36 6.19 -19.30 -9.74
CA GLU A 36 7.57 -19.22 -9.26
C GLU A 36 7.69 -18.11 -8.19
N PRO A 37 8.48 -18.30 -7.10
CA PRO A 37 8.66 -17.29 -6.05
C PRO A 37 9.12 -15.92 -6.57
N GLU A 38 9.94 -15.92 -7.61
CA GLU A 38 10.50 -14.72 -8.24
C GLU A 38 9.41 -13.80 -8.80
N GLN A 39 8.23 -14.34 -9.12
CA GLN A 39 7.10 -13.56 -9.65
C GLN A 39 6.31 -12.81 -8.57
N VAL A 40 6.60 -13.06 -7.28
CA VAL A 40 5.92 -12.42 -6.15
C VAL A 40 6.60 -11.11 -5.76
N TYR A 41 7.90 -10.98 -6.00
CA TYR A 41 8.64 -9.74 -5.78
C TYR A 41 8.02 -8.58 -6.54
N ASP A 42 8.13 -7.37 -5.96
CA ASP A 42 7.58 -6.13 -6.50
C ASP A 42 6.06 -6.08 -6.67
N ARG A 43 5.33 -7.09 -6.18
CA ARG A 43 3.87 -6.99 -6.07
C ARG A 43 3.51 -6.00 -4.98
N THR A 44 2.56 -5.14 -5.29
CA THR A 44 2.00 -4.16 -4.37
C THR A 44 0.66 -4.64 -3.83
N VAL A 45 0.45 -4.51 -2.53
CA VAL A 45 -0.82 -4.78 -1.84
C VAL A 45 -1.27 -3.50 -1.15
N GLU A 46 -2.56 -3.18 -1.30
CA GLU A 46 -3.21 -2.05 -0.65
C GLU A 46 -4.21 -2.55 0.40
N THR A 47 -4.19 -1.95 1.58
CA THR A 47 -5.18 -2.18 2.64
C THR A 47 -5.44 -0.88 3.39
N THR A 48 -6.49 -0.84 4.21
CA THR A 48 -6.76 0.30 5.09
C THR A 48 -6.10 0.12 6.45
N LEU A 49 -5.77 1.23 7.11
CA LEU A 49 -5.26 1.20 8.48
C LEU A 49 -6.30 0.62 9.45
N GLY A 50 -7.59 0.86 9.18
CA GLY A 50 -8.69 0.32 9.96
C GLY A 50 -8.81 -1.20 9.89
N GLU A 51 -8.52 -1.82 8.75
CA GLU A 51 -8.45 -3.29 8.63
C GLU A 51 -7.27 -3.88 9.41
N LEU A 52 -6.12 -3.19 9.47
CA LEU A 52 -4.94 -3.67 10.19
C LEU A 52 -5.05 -3.56 11.71
N GLN A 53 -5.74 -2.54 12.20
CA GLN A 53 -5.89 -2.27 13.64
C GLN A 53 -7.27 -2.65 14.20
N ASP A 54 -8.15 -3.22 13.37
CA ASP A 54 -9.56 -3.47 13.70
C ASP A 54 -10.30 -2.20 14.19
N ASP A 55 -9.93 -1.02 13.65
CA ASP A 55 -10.53 0.28 13.99
C ASP A 55 -11.25 0.91 12.78
N PRO A 56 -12.59 0.89 12.73
CA PRO A 56 -13.34 1.47 11.62
C PRO A 56 -13.16 2.98 11.42
N SER A 57 -12.66 3.70 12.43
CA SER A 57 -12.44 5.15 12.34
C SER A 57 -11.26 5.52 11.43
N GLU A 58 -10.34 4.57 11.20
CA GLU A 58 -9.12 4.74 10.40
C GLU A 58 -9.26 4.18 8.96
N ASN A 59 -10.48 3.86 8.52
CA ASN A 59 -10.77 3.39 7.16
C ASN A 59 -10.53 4.44 6.07
N ASN A 60 -10.41 5.71 6.45
CA ASN A 60 -10.02 6.80 5.56
C ASN A 60 -8.51 6.86 5.30
N THR A 61 -7.72 6.04 5.98
CA THR A 61 -6.27 5.93 5.79
C THR A 61 -5.97 4.64 5.03
N LYS A 62 -5.35 4.78 3.85
CA LYS A 62 -4.90 3.66 3.03
C LYS A 62 -3.38 3.54 3.10
N LEU A 63 -2.93 2.30 3.23
CA LEU A 63 -1.53 1.91 3.26
C LEU A 63 -1.22 1.03 2.06
N THR A 64 -0.03 1.22 1.51
CA THR A 64 0.48 0.47 0.36
C THR A 64 1.78 -0.21 0.77
N PHE A 65 1.83 -1.51 0.53
CA PHE A 65 2.96 -2.38 0.85
C PHE A 65 3.50 -3.03 -0.42
N GLN A 66 4.81 -3.25 -0.49
CA GLN A 66 5.45 -3.92 -1.62
C GLN A 66 6.23 -5.13 -1.13
N VAL A 67 6.12 -6.26 -1.82
CA VAL A 67 6.88 -7.47 -1.49
C VAL A 67 8.36 -7.26 -1.80
N ASN A 68 9.20 -7.44 -0.79
CA ASN A 68 10.66 -7.31 -0.90
C ASN A 68 11.42 -8.62 -0.65
N ASP A 69 10.80 -9.58 0.05
CA ASP A 69 11.39 -10.88 0.36
C ASP A 69 10.34 -11.99 0.29
N VAL A 70 10.74 -13.16 -0.21
CA VAL A 70 9.83 -14.30 -0.40
C VAL A 70 10.45 -15.53 0.27
N GLY A 71 9.81 -16.00 1.33
CA GLY A 71 10.11 -17.27 1.97
C GLY A 71 9.45 -18.46 1.25
N SER A 72 9.34 -19.60 1.94
CA SER A 72 8.77 -20.82 1.34
C SER A 72 7.31 -20.62 0.91
N ASP A 73 6.47 -20.16 1.84
CA ASP A 73 5.01 -19.99 1.66
C ASP A 73 4.55 -18.58 2.09
N ALA A 74 5.47 -17.70 2.49
CA ALA A 74 5.19 -16.35 2.97
C ALA A 74 5.97 -15.31 2.17
N ALA A 75 5.33 -14.19 1.87
CA ALA A 75 5.93 -13.03 1.23
C ALA A 75 5.96 -11.88 2.23
N TYR A 76 7.15 -11.35 2.52
CA TYR A 76 7.33 -10.22 3.40
C TYR A 76 7.31 -8.92 2.61
N THR A 77 6.75 -7.89 3.23
CA THR A 77 6.56 -6.60 2.59
C THR A 77 7.31 -5.48 3.30
N GLU A 78 7.58 -4.41 2.56
CA GLU A 78 7.96 -3.11 3.08
C GLU A 78 6.83 -2.10 2.89
N PHE A 79 6.80 -1.09 3.76
CA PHE A 79 5.85 0.02 3.67
C PHE A 79 6.31 1.02 2.60
N VAL A 80 5.44 1.34 1.65
CA VAL A 80 5.75 2.21 0.51
C VAL A 80 5.02 3.55 0.60
N GLN A 81 3.72 3.53 0.91
CA GLN A 81 2.90 4.73 0.82
C GLN A 81 1.80 4.76 1.89
N HIS A 82 1.58 5.96 2.42
CA HIS A 82 0.42 6.31 3.25
C HIS A 82 -0.36 7.38 2.50
N GLU A 83 -1.65 7.15 2.28
CA GLU A 83 -2.54 8.11 1.64
C GLU A 83 -3.88 8.19 2.36
N LEU A 84 -4.49 9.38 2.31
CA LEU A 84 -5.89 9.52 2.70
C LEU A 84 -6.79 9.15 1.53
N THR A 85 -7.91 8.49 1.80
CA THR A 85 -8.86 8.11 0.76
C THR A 85 -9.46 9.34 0.07
N ARG A 86 -9.75 9.19 -1.22
CA ARG A 86 -10.23 10.30 -2.06
C ARG A 86 -11.58 10.85 -1.62
N ASP A 87 -12.46 9.98 -1.15
CA ASP A 87 -13.76 10.34 -0.59
C ASP A 87 -13.60 11.13 0.70
N TYR A 88 -12.67 10.75 1.57
CA TYR A 88 -12.37 11.50 2.78
C TYR A 88 -11.85 12.90 2.47
N LEU A 89 -10.85 13.03 1.59
CA LEU A 89 -10.34 14.33 1.14
C LEU A 89 -11.44 15.23 0.53
N ARG A 90 -12.36 14.65 -0.24
CA ARG A 90 -13.52 15.36 -0.80
C ARG A 90 -14.51 15.81 0.27
N SER A 91 -14.66 15.04 1.35
CA SER A 91 -15.55 15.39 2.47
C SER A 91 -15.05 16.59 3.28
N LEU A 92 -13.73 16.79 3.33
CA LEU A 92 -13.08 17.93 3.98
C LEU A 92 -13.17 19.21 3.14
N THR A 93 -13.21 19.07 1.82
CA THR A 93 -13.29 20.21 0.90
C THR A 93 -14.72 20.78 0.86
N ARG A 94 -14.91 21.98 1.43
CA ARG A 94 -16.25 22.63 1.54
C ARG A 94 -16.28 24.01 0.89
N ARG A 95 -17.45 24.41 0.41
CA ARG A 95 -17.67 25.79 -0.07
C ARG A 95 -17.51 26.79 1.08
N GLY A 96 -16.89 27.93 0.80
CA GLY A 96 -16.65 28.97 1.80
C GLY A 96 -15.47 28.70 2.75
N THR A 97 -14.67 27.66 2.45
CA THR A 97 -13.40 27.34 3.13
C THR A 97 -12.24 27.48 2.15
N SER A 98 -11.03 27.61 2.67
CA SER A 98 -9.78 27.61 1.89
C SER A 98 -9.02 26.33 2.18
N LYS A 99 -8.48 25.70 1.13
CA LYS A 99 -7.54 24.58 1.23
C LYS A 99 -6.13 25.12 1.13
N VAL A 100 -5.25 24.71 2.04
CA VAL A 100 -3.81 24.99 2.02
C VAL A 100 -3.08 23.66 1.94
N ASP A 101 -2.30 23.45 0.88
CA ASP A 101 -1.46 22.27 0.68
C ASP A 101 0.00 22.66 0.47
N ALA A 102 0.88 21.71 0.79
CA ALA A 102 2.32 21.83 0.55
C ALA A 102 2.89 20.49 0.10
N PHE A 103 4.04 20.53 -0.58
CA PHE A 103 4.79 19.37 -1.02
C PHE A 103 6.21 19.51 -0.49
N VAL A 104 6.57 18.69 0.49
CA VAL A 104 7.86 18.80 1.18
C VAL A 104 8.65 17.53 0.97
N THR A 105 9.79 17.62 0.29
CA THR A 105 10.72 16.50 0.12
C THR A 105 11.76 16.56 1.24
N LEU A 106 11.93 15.44 1.95
CA LEU A 106 12.75 15.33 3.15
C LEU A 106 13.67 14.10 3.03
N LEU A 107 14.81 14.17 3.72
CA LEU A 107 15.68 13.02 3.99
C LEU A 107 15.56 12.69 5.48
N THR A 108 15.21 11.46 5.80
CA THR A 108 15.09 11.00 7.18
C THR A 108 16.47 10.69 7.79
N THR A 109 16.53 10.48 9.11
CA THR A 109 17.80 10.18 9.81
C THR A 109 18.40 8.82 9.42
N ASP A 110 17.57 7.93 8.92
CA ASP A 110 17.86 6.59 8.40
C ASP A 110 18.04 6.57 6.86
N ASP A 111 18.25 7.74 6.24
CA ASP A 111 18.60 7.92 4.82
C ASP A 111 17.49 7.58 3.80
N TYR A 112 16.22 7.59 4.22
CA TYR A 112 15.08 7.48 3.31
C TYR A 112 14.67 8.84 2.75
N ARG A 113 14.44 8.89 1.44
CA ARG A 113 13.90 10.07 0.74
C ARG A 113 12.39 9.96 0.64
N LEU A 114 11.67 10.87 1.28
CA LEU A 114 10.21 10.87 1.34
C LEU A 114 9.65 12.20 0.85
N GLN A 115 8.44 12.17 0.28
CA GLN A 115 7.65 13.37 0.00
C GLN A 115 6.42 13.37 0.91
N VAL A 116 6.29 14.40 1.73
CA VAL A 116 5.14 14.60 2.62
C VAL A 116 4.24 15.67 2.04
N GLN A 117 2.95 15.39 1.98
CA GLN A 117 1.92 16.26 1.41
C GLN A 117 0.88 16.66 2.47
N PRO A 118 1.22 17.55 3.42
CA PRO A 118 0.26 18.00 4.41
C PRO A 118 -0.83 18.84 3.75
N VAL A 119 -2.06 18.69 4.25
CA VAL A 119 -3.22 19.49 3.82
C VAL A 119 -3.94 20.05 5.04
N ALA A 120 -4.30 21.33 4.97
CA ALA A 120 -5.09 22.03 5.97
C ALA A 120 -6.32 22.69 5.31
N TYR A 121 -7.42 22.74 6.05
CA TYR A 121 -8.66 23.37 5.63
C TYR A 121 -9.07 24.41 6.66
N THR A 122 -9.35 25.63 6.21
CA THR A 122 -9.80 26.71 7.10
C THR A 122 -11.30 26.57 7.39
N THR A 123 -11.77 27.09 8.52
CA THR A 123 -13.22 27.09 8.83
C THR A 123 -14.00 28.16 8.05
N LYS A 124 -13.31 29.19 7.55
CA LYS A 124 -13.83 30.28 6.71
C LYS A 124 -12.80 30.65 5.64
N SER A 125 -13.26 31.24 4.54
CA SER A 125 -12.41 31.79 3.48
C SER A 125 -11.28 32.64 4.06
N ALA A 126 -10.04 32.32 3.70
CA ALA A 126 -8.85 33.00 4.22
C ALA A 126 -8.73 34.46 3.70
N ASP A 127 -9.20 34.72 2.48
CA ASP A 127 -9.11 36.03 1.82
C ASP A 127 -10.24 37.01 2.19
N ARG A 128 -10.91 36.81 3.33
CA ARG A 128 -12.09 37.61 3.73
C ARG A 128 -11.91 38.33 5.05
#